data_AF-A0A0K1JW34-F1
#
_entry.id   AF-A0A0K1JW34-F1
#
_cell.length_a   1.000
_cell.length_b   1.000
_cell.length_c   1.000
_cell.angle_alpha   90.00
_cell.angle_beta   90.00
_cell.angle_gamma   90.00
#
_symmetry.space_group_name_H-M   'P 1'
#
loop_
_entity.id
_entity.type
_entity.pdbx_description
1 polymer ?
#
loop_
_entity_poly.entity_id
_entity_poly.type
_entity_poly.pdbx_seq_one_letter_code
_entity_poly.pdbx_strand_id
1 'polypeptide(L)'
;MLEFEKQEIIEVLRNIEGIVVSLDRLTMAHADMPEDMWKEAVFEYFLKSKALMSLPSCREILSAPFSTELGDDDMGELERAMDGVEYWSYKDFMSKHSAKSEP
;
A
#
# COMPACT_ATOMS: atom_id res chain seq x y z
N MET A 1 25.68 -0.41 6.89
CA MET A 1 24.88 -1.64 7.00
C MET A 1 23.58 -1.21 7.63
N LEU A 2 22.44 -1.52 7.00
CA LEU A 2 21.12 -1.24 7.57
C LEU A 2 20.87 -2.29 8.65
N GLU A 3 20.49 -1.84 9.84
CA GLU A 3 20.20 -2.70 10.99
C GLU A 3 18.77 -2.46 11.44
N PHE A 4 18.05 -3.54 11.73
CA PHE A 4 16.70 -3.50 12.27
C PHE A 4 16.64 -4.39 13.50
N GLU A 5 15.86 -4.00 14.49
CA GLU A 5 15.59 -4.88 15.61
C GLU A 5 14.74 -6.06 15.13
N LYS A 6 15.03 -7.27 15.63
CA LYS A 6 14.28 -8.47 15.26
C LYS A 6 12.77 -8.31 15.47
N GLN A 7 12.37 -7.59 16.53
CA GLN A 7 10.96 -7.36 16.84
C GLN A 7 10.29 -6.44 15.82
N GLU A 8 10.97 -5.39 15.37
CA GLU A 8 10.47 -4.48 14.34
C GLU A 8 10.23 -5.22 13.03
N ILE A 9 11.16 -6.09 12.63
CA ILE A 9 10.99 -6.94 11.45
C ILE A 9 9.82 -7.92 11.61
N ILE A 10 9.67 -8.54 12.79
CA ILE A 10 8.53 -9.44 13.05
C ILE A 10 7.21 -8.67 12.95
N GLU A 11 7.13 -7.44 13.45
CA GLU A 11 5.94 -6.60 13.36
C GLU A 11 5.59 -6.29 11.90
N VAL A 12 6.57 -5.85 11.11
CA VAL A 12 6.41 -5.61 9.67
C VAL A 12 5.92 -6.87 8.95
N LEU A 13 6.57 -8.01 9.18
CA LEU A 13 6.23 -9.28 8.54
C LEU A 13 4.82 -9.75 8.92
N ARG A 14 4.40 -9.59 10.17
CA ARG A 14 3.03 -9.97 10.58
C ARG A 14 1.97 -9.16 9.83
N ASN A 15 2.19 -7.87 9.64
CA ASN A 15 1.26 -7.00 8.93
C ASN A 15 1.25 -7.33 7.43
N ILE A 16 2.42 -7.49 6.81
CA ILE A 16 2.54 -7.87 5.40
C ILE A 16 1.92 -9.25 5.13
N GLU A 17 2.21 -10.25 5.97
CA GLU A 17 1.68 -11.62 5.83
C GLU A 17 0.16 -11.62 5.86
N GLY A 18 -0.45 -10.87 6.77
CA GLY A 18 -1.90 -10.73 6.85
C GLY A 18 -2.51 -10.21 5.55
N ILE A 19 -1.86 -9.25 4.91
CA ILE A 19 -2.29 -8.68 3.62
C ILE A 19 -2.10 -9.68 2.48
N VAL A 20 -0.91 -10.26 2.36
CA VAL A 20 -0.56 -11.18 1.27
C VAL A 20 -1.43 -12.43 1.29
N VAL A 21 -1.56 -13.09 2.44
CA VAL A 21 -2.36 -14.32 2.57
C VAL A 21 -3.85 -14.05 2.35
N SER A 22 -4.37 -12.91 2.80
CA SER A 22 -5.75 -12.53 2.53
C SER A 22 -6.00 -12.25 1.06
N LEU A 23 -5.08 -11.57 0.37
CA LEU A 23 -5.18 -11.31 -1.06
C LEU A 23 -5.13 -12.59 -1.90
N ASP A 24 -4.26 -13.54 -1.54
CA ASP A 24 -4.19 -14.85 -2.19
C ASP A 24 -5.53 -15.59 -2.08
N ARG A 25 -6.09 -15.65 -0.86
CA ARG A 25 -7.40 -16.27 -0.61
C ARG A 25 -8.55 -15.57 -1.34
N LEU A 26 -8.57 -14.24 -1.35
CA LEU A 26 -9.57 -13.46 -2.10
C LEU A 26 -9.46 -13.70 -3.60
N THR A 27 -8.23 -13.83 -4.12
CA THR A 27 -7.98 -14.14 -5.53
C THR A 27 -8.47 -15.54 -5.89
N MET A 28 -8.18 -16.53 -5.05
CA MET A 28 -8.70 -17.89 -5.24
C MET A 28 -10.23 -17.94 -5.20
N ALA A 29 -10.83 -17.21 -4.26
CA ALA A 29 -12.28 -17.20 -4.09
C ALA A 29 -13.03 -16.55 -5.27
N HIS A 30 -12.37 -15.72 -6.08
CA HIS A 30 -12.96 -15.07 -7.26
C HIS A 30 -13.59 -16.07 -8.25
N ALA A 31 -13.01 -17.28 -8.38
CA ALA A 31 -13.54 -18.30 -9.28
C ALA A 31 -14.90 -18.85 -8.82
N ASP A 32 -15.21 -18.78 -7.53
CA ASP A 32 -16.37 -19.42 -6.90
C ASP A 32 -17.47 -18.42 -6.51
N MET A 33 -17.34 -17.13 -6.84
CA MET A 33 -18.31 -16.11 -6.46
C MET A 33 -18.62 -15.10 -7.58
N PRO A 34 -19.83 -14.50 -7.57
CA PRO A 34 -20.15 -13.40 -8.48
C PRO A 34 -19.20 -12.22 -8.30
N GLU A 35 -18.89 -11.53 -9.41
CA GLU A 35 -17.91 -10.42 -9.44
C GLU A 35 -18.23 -9.31 -8.43
N ASP A 36 -19.50 -8.93 -8.28
CA ASP A 36 -19.91 -7.87 -7.34
C ASP A 36 -19.71 -8.29 -5.88
N MET A 37 -19.96 -9.56 -5.56
CA MET A 37 -19.72 -10.12 -4.23
C MET A 37 -18.21 -10.21 -3.93
N TRP A 38 -17.40 -10.56 -4.92
CA TRP A 38 -15.95 -10.53 -4.80
C TRP A 38 -15.42 -9.12 -4.56
N LYS A 39 -15.89 -8.14 -5.34
CA LYS A 39 -15.53 -6.73 -5.15
C LYS A 39 -15.90 -6.26 -3.74
N GLU A 40 -17.08 -6.61 -3.25
CA GLU A 40 -17.51 -6.29 -1.89
C GLU A 40 -16.58 -6.94 -0.86
N ALA A 41 -16.23 -8.22 -1.00
CA ALA A 41 -15.30 -8.90 -0.09
C ALA A 41 -13.90 -8.24 -0.05
N VAL A 42 -13.39 -7.81 -1.21
CA VAL A 42 -12.13 -7.05 -1.31
C VAL A 42 -12.25 -5.70 -0.61
N PHE A 43 -13.34 -4.95 -0.86
CA PHE A 43 -13.60 -3.66 -0.22
C PHE A 43 -13.72 -3.79 1.30
N GLU A 44 -14.48 -4.78 1.77
CA GLU A 44 -14.64 -5.06 3.20
C GLU A 44 -13.31 -5.40 3.85
N TYR A 45 -12.48 -6.23 3.22
CA TYR A 45 -11.17 -6.55 3.74
C TYR A 45 -10.33 -5.28 3.91
N PHE A 46 -10.16 -4.48 2.86
CA PHE A 46 -9.29 -3.31 2.94
C PHE A 46 -9.81 -2.21 3.89
N LEU A 47 -11.13 -1.95 3.91
CA LEU A 47 -11.71 -0.87 4.72
C LEU A 47 -11.99 -1.29 6.18
N LYS A 48 -12.39 -2.54 6.43
CA LYS A 48 -12.82 -2.97 7.78
C LYS A 48 -11.71 -3.67 8.58
N SER A 49 -10.73 -4.31 7.93
CA SER A 49 -9.76 -5.17 8.63
C SER A 49 -8.54 -4.45 9.22
N LYS A 50 -8.47 -3.12 9.15
CA LYS A 50 -7.25 -2.34 9.47
C LYS A 50 -6.03 -2.68 8.58
N ALA A 51 -6.16 -3.53 7.56
CA ALA A 51 -5.08 -3.84 6.62
C ALA A 51 -4.40 -2.58 6.08
N LEU A 52 -5.18 -1.60 5.62
CA LEU A 52 -4.66 -0.30 5.15
C LEU A 52 -4.00 0.52 6.25
N MET A 53 -4.46 0.41 7.50
CA MET A 53 -3.88 1.15 8.63
C MET A 53 -2.54 0.57 9.09
N SER A 54 -2.22 -0.68 8.73
CA SER A 54 -0.97 -1.33 9.12
C SER A 54 0.23 -0.96 8.22
N LEU A 55 -0.03 -0.57 6.96
CA LEU A 55 1.01 -0.23 5.99
C LEU A 55 1.80 1.04 6.34
N PRO A 56 1.19 2.12 6.87
CA PRO A 56 1.94 3.27 7.38
C PRO A 56 2.95 2.89 8.46
N SER A 57 2.57 2.06 9.44
CA SER A 57 3.48 1.59 10.49
C SER A 57 4.62 0.75 9.93
N CYS A 58 4.33 -0.12 8.94
CA CYS A 58 5.38 -0.87 8.26
C CYS A 58 6.37 0.06 7.54
N ARG A 59 5.83 1.08 6.86
CA ARG A 59 6.66 2.07 6.16
C ARG A 59 7.52 2.86 7.14
N GLU A 60 6.98 3.29 8.26
CA GLU A 60 7.70 4.01 9.30
C GLU A 60 8.92 3.19 9.78
N ILE A 61 8.70 1.95 10.22
CA ILE A 61 9.76 1.03 10.66
C ILE A 61 10.83 0.85 9.58
N LEU A 62 10.40 0.52 8.35
CA LEU A 62 11.33 0.25 7.25
C LEU A 62 12.10 1.50 6.80
N SER A 63 11.51 2.68 6.98
CA SER A 63 12.13 3.96 6.59
C SER A 63 13.06 4.55 7.64
N ALA A 64 12.91 4.16 8.91
CA ALA A 64 13.64 4.76 10.03
C ALA A 64 15.18 4.78 9.87
N PRO A 65 15.82 3.77 9.25
CA PRO A 65 17.28 3.80 9.09
C PRO A 65 17.81 4.72 7.97
N PHE A 66 16.94 5.29 7.13
CA PHE A 66 17.36 6.12 6.01
C PHE A 66 17.56 7.58 6.43
N SER A 67 18.54 8.23 5.83
CA SER A 67 18.86 9.62 6.18
C SER A 67 17.76 10.58 5.72
N THR A 68 17.41 11.53 6.60
CA THR A 68 16.54 12.68 6.27
C THR A 68 17.34 13.94 5.94
N GLU A 69 18.68 13.86 5.88
CA GLU A 69 19.50 14.97 5.40
C GLU A 69 19.22 15.20 3.90
N LEU A 70 19.03 16.48 3.55
CA LEU A 70 18.75 16.87 2.17
C LEU A 70 20.07 16.96 1.39
N GLY A 71 20.06 16.40 0.18
CA GLY A 71 21.16 16.57 -0.78
C GLY A 71 21.04 17.88 -1.57
N ASP A 72 21.91 18.03 -2.57
CA ASP A 72 21.99 19.24 -3.42
C ASP A 72 20.71 19.51 -4.25
N ASP A 73 19.83 18.53 -4.40
CA ASP A 73 18.54 18.62 -5.10
C ASP A 73 17.34 18.78 -4.14
N ASP A 74 17.60 19.10 -2.87
CA ASP A 74 16.57 19.32 -1.84
C ASP A 74 15.74 18.07 -1.50
N MET A 75 16.23 16.87 -1.84
CA MET A 75 15.56 15.58 -1.55
C MET A 75 16.29 14.78 -0.47
N GLY A 76 15.52 14.10 0.39
CA GLY A 76 16.05 13.09 1.30
C GLY A 76 16.47 11.80 0.57
N GLU A 77 17.16 10.89 1.27
CA GLU A 77 17.65 9.64 0.68
C GLU A 77 16.51 8.78 0.09
N LEU A 78 15.46 8.55 0.90
CA LEU A 78 14.31 7.75 0.47
C LEU A 78 13.46 8.44 -0.59
N GLU A 79 13.31 9.76 -0.51
CA GLU A 79 12.53 10.52 -1.49
C GLU A 79 13.15 10.35 -2.89
N ARG A 80 14.46 10.53 -2.97
CA ARG A 80 15.23 10.33 -4.19
C ARG A 80 15.18 8.89 -4.69
N ALA A 81 15.27 7.91 -3.79
CA ALA A 81 15.19 6.50 -4.16
C ALA A 81 13.78 6.08 -4.64
N MET A 82 12.74 6.78 -4.21
CA MET A 82 11.34 6.55 -4.58
C MET A 82 10.88 7.47 -5.71
N ASP A 83 11.79 8.20 -6.34
CA ASP A 83 11.45 9.04 -7.48
C ASP A 83 10.87 8.19 -8.62
N GLY A 84 9.81 8.70 -9.24
CA GLY A 84 9.05 7.98 -10.27
C GLY A 84 8.03 6.95 -9.75
N VAL A 85 7.86 6.76 -8.44
CA VAL A 85 6.74 5.96 -7.92
C VAL A 85 5.41 6.68 -8.20
N GLU A 86 4.51 6.02 -8.93
CA GLU A 86 3.17 6.53 -9.22
C GLU A 86 2.24 6.35 -8.00
N TYR A 87 1.52 7.41 -7.63
CA TYR A 87 0.53 7.38 -6.55
C TYR A 87 -0.88 7.54 -7.09
N TRP A 88 -1.86 7.02 -6.35
CA TRP A 88 -3.25 7.33 -6.63
C TRP A 88 -3.49 8.84 -6.47
N SER A 89 -4.16 9.43 -7.45
CA SER A 89 -4.45 10.86 -7.53
C SER A 89 -5.94 11.06 -7.70
N TYR A 90 -6.55 11.82 -6.79
CA TYR A 90 -7.97 12.17 -6.88
C TYR A 90 -8.28 12.89 -8.20
N LYS A 91 -7.39 13.76 -8.66
CA LYS A 91 -7.52 14.46 -9.94
C LYS A 91 -7.59 13.49 -11.10
N ASP A 92 -6.71 12.49 -11.14
CA ASP A 92 -6.66 11.50 -12.23
C ASP A 92 -7.82 10.51 -12.17
N PHE A 93 -8.26 10.19 -10.95
CA PHE A 93 -9.49 9.43 -10.75
C PHE A 93 -10.69 10.19 -11.32
N MET A 94 -10.86 11.46 -10.95
CA MET A 94 -12.00 12.27 -11.39
C MET A 94 -11.95 12.55 -12.89
N SER A 95 -10.79 12.83 -13.48
CA SER A 95 -10.69 13.09 -14.93
C SER A 95 -11.16 11.88 -15.77
N LYS A 96 -10.79 10.66 -15.39
CA LYS A 96 -11.22 9.41 -16.04
C LYS A 96 -12.73 9.17 -15.97
N HIS A 97 -13.40 9.66 -14.93
CA HIS A 97 -14.83 9.44 -14.71
C HIS A 97 -15.69 10.62 -15.18
N SER A 98 -15.13 11.83 -15.26
CA SER A 98 -15.81 13.00 -15.83
C SER A 98 -15.92 12.90 -17.35
N ALA A 99 -14.91 12.33 -18.02
CA ALA A 99 -14.88 12.12 -19.47
C ALA A 99 -15.84 11.01 -19.96
N LYS A 100 -16.46 10.26 -19.05
CA LYS A 100 -17.50 9.25 -19.37
C LYS A 100 -18.92 9.80 -19.27
N SER A 101 -19.08 11.10 -19.03
CA SER A 101 -20.36 11.76 -18.78
C SER A 101 -20.87 12.63 -19.93
N GLU A 102 -20.15 12.69 -21.06
CA GLU A 102 -20.67 13.33 -22.27
C GLU A 102 -21.47 12.30 -23.11
N PRO A 103 -22.76 12.58 -23.42
CA PRO A 103 -23.62 11.71 -24.21
C PRO A 103 -23.23 11.60 -25.69
#